data_AF-A0A4Y9EJU5-F1
#
_entry.id   AF-A0A4Y9EJU5-F1
#
_cell.length_a   1.000
_cell.length_b   1.000
_cell.length_c   1.000
_cell.angle_alpha   90.00
_cell.angle_beta   90.00
_cell.angle_gamma   90.00
#
_symmetry.space_group_name_H-M   'P 1'
#
loop_
_entity.id
_entity.type
_entity.pdbx_description
1 polymer ?
#
loop_
_entity_poly.entity_id
_entity_poly.type
_entity_poly.pdbx_seq_one_letter_code
_entity_poly.pdbx_strand_id
1 'polypeptide(L)'
;MDTQDNSAPFDVVAGDPAAFFETPQAVVDDASLSRAEKLQLLDEWAQDLADRSNAADEGMVPDRAGPIDRDVRTAAAVVAARTAVEAGEDAFTPSLALRLWKRLTGATA
;
A
#
# COMPACT_ATOMS: atom_id res chain seq x y z
N MET A 1 -3.07 29.23 13.50
CA MET A 1 -4.16 28.44 12.90
C MET A 1 -3.46 27.25 12.29
N ASP A 2 -3.12 26.33 13.18
CA ASP A 2 -2.22 25.22 12.93
C ASP A 2 -3.03 24.17 12.17
N THR A 3 -2.71 24.03 10.88
CA THR A 3 -3.20 22.93 10.07
C THR A 3 -2.58 21.68 10.67
N GLN A 4 -3.32 20.98 11.54
CA GLN A 4 -2.94 19.65 11.97
C GLN A 4 -2.84 18.79 10.72
N ASP A 5 -1.61 18.50 10.32
CA ASP A 5 -1.29 17.45 9.36
C ASP A 5 -1.74 16.15 10.02
N ASN A 6 -2.96 15.72 9.69
CA ASN A 6 -3.64 14.58 10.31
C ASN A 6 -3.20 13.26 9.66
N SER A 7 -1.94 13.20 9.22
CA SER A 7 -1.31 12.02 8.65
C SER A 7 -0.71 11.20 9.79
N ALA A 8 -1.11 9.93 9.91
CA ALA A 8 -0.54 9.05 10.92
C ALA A 8 0.98 8.91 10.68
N PRO A 9 1.81 8.85 11.74
CA PRO A 9 3.23 8.63 11.58
C PRO A 9 3.48 7.27 10.91
N PHE A 10 4.51 7.18 10.07
CA PHE A 10 4.80 5.99 9.26
C PHE A 10 4.88 4.69 10.10
N ASP A 11 5.48 4.74 11.29
CA ASP A 11 5.57 3.58 12.18
C ASP A 11 4.20 3.02 12.61
N VAL A 12 3.19 3.90 12.73
CA VAL A 12 1.81 3.49 13.04
C VAL A 12 1.16 2.83 11.82
N VAL A 13 1.41 3.38 10.63
CA VAL A 13 0.92 2.83 9.36
C VAL A 13 1.55 1.48 9.06
N ALA A 14 2.85 1.31 9.34
CA ALA A 14 3.57 0.06 9.16
C ALA A 14 3.10 -1.06 10.10
N GLY A 15 2.57 -0.72 11.29
CA GLY A 15 2.05 -1.70 12.22
C GLY A 15 0.72 -2.35 11.81
N ASP A 16 -0.08 -1.68 10.97
CA ASP A 16 -1.31 -2.22 10.39
C ASP A 16 -1.63 -1.53 9.06
N PRO A 17 -0.90 -1.83 7.98
CA PRO A 17 -1.09 -1.15 6.70
C PRO A 17 -2.50 -1.37 6.12
N ALA A 18 -3.15 -2.48 6.44
CA ALA A 18 -4.51 -2.79 6.01
C ALA A 18 -5.57 -1.87 6.62
N ALA A 19 -5.29 -1.21 7.75
CA ALA A 19 -6.16 -0.21 8.35
C ALA A 19 -6.10 1.15 7.65
N PHE A 20 -5.00 1.45 6.95
CA PHE A 20 -4.77 2.74 6.29
C PHE A 20 -4.93 2.67 4.77
N PHE A 21 -4.69 1.51 4.18
CA PHE A 21 -4.82 1.27 2.75
C PHE A 21 -5.90 0.23 2.47
N GLU A 22 -6.84 0.57 1.59
CA GLU A 22 -7.91 -0.36 1.20
C GLU A 22 -7.37 -1.53 0.35
N THR A 23 -6.30 -1.29 -0.40
CA THR A 23 -5.67 -2.30 -1.26
C THR A 23 -4.15 -2.15 -1.27
N PRO A 24 -3.39 -3.23 -1.52
CA PRO A 24 -1.93 -3.14 -1.68
C PRO A 24 -1.51 -2.21 -2.83
N GLN A 25 -2.35 -2.09 -3.87
CA GLN A 25 -2.12 -1.15 -4.97
C GLN A 25 -2.14 0.31 -4.49
N ALA A 26 -2.95 0.65 -3.49
CA ALA A 26 -2.97 2.00 -2.94
C ALA A 26 -1.62 2.41 -2.31
N VAL A 27 -0.83 1.45 -1.81
CA VAL A 27 0.55 1.70 -1.34
C VAL A 27 1.48 2.02 -2.52
N VAL A 28 1.33 1.30 -3.64
CA VAL A 28 2.08 1.57 -4.88
C VAL A 28 1.71 2.95 -5.44
N ASP A 29 0.44 3.30 -5.44
CA ASP A 29 -0.03 4.55 -6.02
C ASP A 29 0.24 5.77 -5.12
N ASP A 30 0.61 5.57 -3.86
CA ASP A 30 0.89 6.65 -2.92
C ASP A 30 2.21 7.36 -3.28
N ALA A 31 2.08 8.62 -3.72
CA ALA A 31 3.19 9.46 -4.11
C ALA A 31 3.94 10.09 -2.92
N SER A 32 3.38 10.03 -1.71
CA SER A 32 4.04 10.52 -0.50
C SER A 32 5.06 9.52 0.05
N LEU A 33 4.96 8.25 -0.33
CA LEU A 33 5.85 7.18 0.10
C LEU A 33 7.05 7.04 -0.85
N SER A 34 8.23 6.93 -0.26
CA SER A 34 9.42 6.46 -0.96
C SER A 34 9.30 4.99 -1.32
N ARG A 35 10.09 4.55 -2.30
CA ARG A 35 10.18 3.13 -2.68
C ARG A 35 10.49 2.23 -1.49
N ALA A 36 11.36 2.67 -0.57
CA ALA A 36 11.72 1.89 0.61
C ALA A 36 10.52 1.75 1.57
N GLU A 37 9.79 2.84 1.80
CA GLU A 37 8.57 2.84 2.62
C GLU A 37 7.47 1.96 2.02
N LYS A 38 7.26 2.03 0.69
CA LYS A 38 6.32 1.15 -0.02
C LYS A 38 6.64 -0.32 0.18
N LEU A 39 7.91 -0.70 0.01
CA LEU A 39 8.35 -2.08 0.20
C LEU A 39 8.15 -2.53 1.65
N GLN A 40 8.47 -1.67 2.62
CA GLN A 40 8.27 -1.99 4.03
C GLN A 40 6.80 -2.21 4.35
N LEU A 41 5.89 -1.33 3.93
CA LEU A 41 4.46 -1.50 4.16
C LEU A 41 3.90 -2.77 3.50
N LEU A 42 4.36 -3.10 2.31
CA LEU A 42 3.95 -4.32 1.62
C LEU A 42 4.49 -5.59 2.30
N ASP A 43 5.70 -5.54 2.84
CA ASP A 43 6.28 -6.65 3.61
C ASP A 43 5.52 -6.86 4.93
N GLU A 44 5.21 -5.80 5.68
CA GLU A 44 4.41 -5.89 6.92
C GLU A 44 3.00 -6.42 6.64
N TRP A 45 2.38 -6.00 5.54
CA TRP A 45 1.07 -6.52 5.14
C TRP A 45 1.13 -8.01 4.78
N ALA A 46 2.17 -8.44 4.07
CA ALA A 46 2.38 -9.85 3.76
C ALA A 46 2.55 -10.69 5.04
N GLN A 47 3.28 -10.17 6.03
CA GLN A 47 3.50 -10.83 7.31
C GLN A 47 2.20 -10.99 8.10
N ASP A 48 1.39 -9.93 8.21
CA ASP A 48 0.08 -9.97 8.87
C ASP A 48 -0.86 -10.99 8.22
N LEU A 49 -0.88 -11.07 6.87
CA LEU A 49 -1.65 -12.08 6.15
C LEU A 49 -1.16 -13.50 6.43
N ALA A 50 0.16 -13.71 6.50
CA ALA A 50 0.75 -15.01 6.81
C ALA A 50 0.43 -15.44 8.26
N ASP A 51 0.52 -14.52 9.21
CA ASP A 51 0.21 -14.78 10.62
C ASP A 51 -1.28 -15.13 10.79
N ARG A 52 -2.19 -14.43 10.07
CA ARG A 52 -3.61 -14.80 10.03
C ARG A 52 -3.85 -16.18 9.44
N SER A 53 -3.16 -16.53 8.35
CA SER A 53 -3.27 -17.85 7.74
C SER A 53 -2.82 -18.96 8.69
N ASN A 54 -1.66 -18.76 9.35
CA ASN A 54 -1.14 -19.72 10.32
C ASN A 54 -2.07 -19.87 11.53
N ALA A 55 -2.60 -18.76 12.06
CA ALA A 55 -3.57 -18.81 13.15
C ALA A 55 -4.87 -19.54 12.75
N ALA A 56 -5.28 -19.43 11.48
CA ALA A 56 -6.43 -20.17 10.96
C ALA A 56 -6.16 -21.67 10.87
N ASP A 57 -4.97 -22.06 10.38
CA ASP A 57 -4.55 -23.46 10.28
C ASP A 57 -4.35 -24.12 11.66
N GLU A 58 -3.96 -23.33 12.67
CA GLU A 58 -3.82 -23.77 14.07
C GLU A 58 -5.15 -23.80 14.85
N GLY A 59 -6.29 -23.47 14.21
CA GLY A 59 -7.61 -23.48 14.85
C GLY A 59 -7.84 -22.32 15.83
N MET A 60 -6.98 -21.31 15.80
CA MET A 60 -7.02 -20.10 16.64
C MET A 60 -7.67 -18.94 15.88
N VAL A 61 -8.83 -19.18 15.24
CA VAL A 61 -9.56 -18.16 14.51
C VAL A 61 -10.45 -17.36 15.48
N PRO A 62 -10.18 -16.06 15.75
CA PRO A 62 -11.22 -15.19 16.29
C PRO A 62 -12.33 -15.03 15.25
N ASP A 63 -13.58 -14.93 15.70
CA ASP A 63 -14.85 -14.87 14.94
C ASP A 63 -14.94 -13.77 13.85
N ARG A 64 -13.85 -13.00 13.65
CA ARG A 64 -13.69 -11.90 12.68
C ARG A 64 -12.70 -12.19 11.54
N ALA A 65 -12.13 -13.39 11.44
CA ALA A 65 -11.37 -13.73 10.24
C ALA A 65 -12.35 -13.70 9.04
N GLY A 66 -12.10 -12.83 8.08
CA GLY A 66 -12.80 -12.87 6.81
C GLY A 66 -12.63 -14.25 6.15
N PRO A 67 -13.44 -14.58 5.13
CA PRO A 67 -13.27 -15.83 4.40
C PRO A 67 -11.83 -15.91 3.90
N ILE A 68 -11.12 -17.00 4.23
CA ILE A 68 -9.71 -17.29 3.88
C ILE A 68 -9.40 -16.95 2.41
N ASP A 69 -10.38 -17.10 1.51
CA ASP A 69 -10.32 -16.68 0.11
C ASP A 69 -10.00 -15.20 -0.13
N ARG A 70 -10.43 -14.29 0.77
CA ARG A 70 -10.11 -12.87 0.70
C ARG A 70 -8.64 -12.64 1.01
N ASP A 71 -8.13 -13.26 2.07
CA ASP A 71 -6.74 -13.08 2.49
C ASP A 71 -5.77 -13.69 1.48
N VAL A 72 -6.11 -14.84 0.88
CA VAL A 72 -5.35 -15.42 -0.24
C VAL A 72 -5.32 -14.47 -1.45
N ARG A 73 -6.45 -13.86 -1.82
CA ARG A 73 -6.49 -12.87 -2.91
C ARG A 73 -5.69 -11.62 -2.57
N THR A 74 -5.77 -11.14 -1.34
CA THR A 74 -5.01 -9.98 -0.89
C THR A 74 -3.51 -10.29 -0.87
N ALA A 75 -3.09 -11.47 -0.43
CA ALA A 75 -1.69 -11.89 -0.47
C ALA A 75 -1.13 -11.92 -1.90
N ALA A 76 -1.90 -12.45 -2.86
CA ALA A 76 -1.53 -12.39 -4.27
C ALA A 76 -1.40 -10.94 -4.78
N ALA A 77 -2.29 -10.05 -4.35
CA ALA A 77 -2.22 -8.62 -4.68
C ALA A 77 -1.01 -7.92 -4.05
N VAL A 78 -0.63 -8.26 -2.81
CA VAL A 78 0.60 -7.75 -2.17
C VAL A 78 1.85 -8.16 -2.94
N VAL A 79 1.93 -9.42 -3.39
CA VAL A 79 3.06 -9.90 -4.21
C VAL A 79 3.14 -9.16 -5.54
N ALA A 80 2.01 -8.94 -6.20
CA ALA A 80 1.95 -8.19 -7.45
C ALA A 80 2.37 -6.72 -7.26
N ALA A 81 1.84 -6.05 -6.22
CA ALA A 81 2.21 -4.69 -5.85
C ALA A 81 3.71 -4.55 -5.59
N ARG A 82 4.29 -5.49 -4.83
CA ARG A 82 5.72 -5.51 -4.53
C ARG A 82 6.58 -5.67 -5.79
N THR A 83 6.16 -6.56 -6.69
CA THR A 83 6.80 -6.73 -8.01
C THR A 83 6.78 -5.42 -8.81
N ALA A 84 5.67 -4.68 -8.80
CA ALA A 84 5.54 -3.39 -9.48
C ALA A 84 6.49 -2.32 -8.89
N VAL A 85 6.57 -2.24 -7.56
CA VAL A 85 7.51 -1.36 -6.84
C VAL A 85 8.97 -1.74 -7.15
N GLU A 86 9.26 -3.03 -7.21
CA GLU A 86 10.58 -3.54 -7.54
C GLU A 86 11.00 -3.24 -8.97
N ALA A 87 10.09 -3.44 -9.93
CA ALA A 87 10.27 -3.13 -11.35
C ALA A 87 10.34 -1.62 -11.63
N GLY A 88 10.00 -0.77 -10.65
CA GLY A 88 9.96 0.67 -10.81
C GLY A 88 8.76 1.15 -11.63
N GLU A 89 7.67 0.36 -11.71
CA GLU A 89 6.40 0.81 -12.29
C GLU A 89 5.72 1.90 -11.44
N ASP A 90 6.23 2.13 -10.22
CA ASP A 90 6.02 3.33 -9.41
C ASP A 90 6.48 4.65 -10.07
N ALA A 91 7.27 4.55 -11.15
CA ALA A 91 7.82 5.70 -11.86
C ALA A 91 6.72 6.43 -12.64
N PHE A 92 5.92 7.20 -11.90
CA PHE A 92 5.23 8.42 -12.30
C PHE A 92 4.72 8.40 -13.75
N THR A 93 3.53 7.83 -13.96
CA THR A 93 2.64 8.41 -14.98
C THR A 93 2.04 9.65 -14.33
N PRO A 94 2.51 10.89 -14.64
CA PRO A 94 1.84 12.07 -14.13
C PRO A 94 0.38 11.97 -14.54
N SER A 95 -0.50 12.14 -13.55
CA SER A 95 -1.93 12.26 -13.79
C SER A 95 -2.16 13.21 -14.97
N LEU A 96 -3.18 12.93 -15.78
CA LEU A 96 -3.53 13.76 -16.93
C LEU A 96 -3.67 15.25 -16.54
N ALA A 97 -4.03 15.53 -15.29
CA ALA A 97 -4.05 16.87 -14.70
C ALA A 97 -2.68 17.57 -14.68
N LEU A 98 -1.61 16.89 -14.25
CA LEU A 98 -0.25 17.44 -14.31
C LEU A 98 0.23 17.61 -15.76
N ARG A 99 -0.11 16.67 -16.65
CA ARG A 99 0.24 16.76 -18.07
C ARG A 99 -0.44 17.94 -18.75
N LEU A 100 -1.71 18.19 -18.44
CA LEU A 100 -2.48 19.30 -18.98
C LEU A 100 -1.95 20.65 -18.46
N TRP A 101 -1.64 20.73 -17.16
CA TRP A 101 -1.04 21.92 -16.57
C TRP A 101 0.34 22.24 -17.17
N LYS A 102 1.23 21.24 -17.31
CA LYS A 102 2.55 21.42 -17.95
C LYS A 102 2.44 21.85 -19.42
N ARG A 103 1.42 21.35 -20.14
CA ARG A 103 1.15 21.71 -21.55
C ARG A 103 0.55 23.12 -21.69
N LEU A 104 -0.15 23.60 -20.68
CA LEU A 104 -0.72 24.96 -20.63
C LEU A 104 0.30 26.02 -20.20
N THR A 105 1.25 25.67 -19.31
CA THR A 105 2.22 26.64 -18.77
C THR A 105 3.52 26.72 -19.55
N GLY A 106 3.75 25.81 -20.51
CA GLY A 106 4.90 25.89 -21.43
C GLY A 106 6.26 25.81 -20.74
N ALA A 107 6.34 25.24 -19.53
CA ALA A 107 7.59 25.08 -18.80
C ALA A 107 8.45 23.98 -19.45
N THR A 108 9.30 24.38 -20.39
CA THR A 108 10.44 23.58 -20.88
C THR A 108 11.57 23.67 -19.87
N ALA A 109 12.18 22.52 -19.56
CA ALA A 109 13.50 22.47 -18.92
C ALA A 109 14.55 23.17 -19.80
#